data_AF-A0A8R7R7U1-F1
#
_entry.id   AF-A0A8R7R7U1-F1
#
_cell.length_a   1.000
_cell.length_b   1.000
_cell.length_c   1.000
_cell.angle_alpha   90.00
_cell.angle_beta   90.00
_cell.angle_gamma   90.00
#
_symmetry.space_group_name_H-M   'P 1'
#
loop_
_entity.id
_entity.type
_entity.pdbx_description
1 polymer ?
#
loop_
_entity_poly.entity_id
_entity_poly.type
_entity_poly.pdbx_seq_one_letter_code
_entity_poly.pdbx_strand_id
1 'polypeptide(L)'
;MDSLGRHFYYKVVLSGSPSAGPAVALAIHLDGKRLSFARVGDSSWRQVSVIRRSQDSFADCVYLRGRFYVLSMTGKLKSWDLGGLEDIPRKKTIIAEEDDDFFEVITRYLVPTPWGHLLQIRVILDKDQDHCVSVYVDRLDRKSCQMVGISPAKALRGHAALLGQNSPGLLSVEKFPELRPDCIYFTTPRLRGDIFERRHNQWKGVKVYDLKNLTLEDAFPSGGGHYGTIYPSEVWFMPGL
;
A
#
# COMPACT_ATOMS: atom_id res chain seq x y z
N MET A 1 23.03 9.43 10.21
CA MET A 1 22.16 10.61 10.02
C MET A 1 20.73 10.13 9.92
N ASP A 2 19.91 10.36 10.93
CA ASP A 2 18.47 10.12 10.85
C ASP A 2 17.89 11.12 9.84
N SER A 3 17.43 10.61 8.70
CA SER A 3 16.82 11.50 7.71
C SER A 3 15.54 12.09 8.32
N LEU A 4 15.32 13.40 8.14
CA LEU A 4 14.07 14.06 8.51
C LEU A 4 12.85 13.34 7.93
N GLY A 5 13.00 12.67 6.77
CA GLY A 5 11.96 11.82 6.17
C GLY A 5 11.54 10.59 7.01
N ARG A 6 12.35 10.13 7.98
CA ARG A 6 11.95 9.11 8.96
C ARG A 6 10.88 9.63 9.94
N HIS A 7 10.82 10.95 10.13
CA HIS A 7 9.92 11.61 11.09
C HIS A 7 8.63 12.15 10.45
N PHE A 8 8.46 12.03 9.12
CA PHE A 8 7.26 12.47 8.40
C PHE A 8 6.28 11.31 8.10
N TYR A 9 5.09 11.68 7.62
CA TYR A 9 4.01 10.76 7.24
C TYR A 9 4.47 9.73 6.21
N TYR A 10 4.18 8.46 6.46
CA TYR A 10 4.43 7.35 5.55
C TYR A 10 3.42 7.31 4.41
N LYS A 11 2.14 7.51 4.74
CA LYS A 11 1.02 7.57 3.80
C LYS A 11 -0.12 8.37 4.41
N VAL A 12 -0.80 9.16 3.58
CA VAL A 12 -2.04 9.85 3.94
C VAL A 12 -3.11 9.49 2.92
N VAL A 13 -4.30 9.11 3.41
CA VAL A 13 -5.47 8.81 2.58
C VAL A 13 -6.61 9.72 2.99
N LEU A 14 -7.29 10.28 2.00
CA LEU A 14 -8.45 11.13 2.17
C LEU A 14 -9.74 10.32 1.95
N SER A 15 -10.79 10.64 2.71
CA SER A 15 -12.12 10.05 2.51
C SER A 15 -12.85 10.59 1.27
N GLY A 16 -12.33 11.66 0.66
CA GLY A 16 -12.91 12.32 -0.49
C GLY A 16 -12.10 13.56 -0.87
N SER A 17 -12.45 14.21 -1.97
CA SER A 17 -11.82 15.47 -2.36
C SER A 17 -12.19 16.58 -1.36
N PRO A 18 -11.21 17.27 -0.74
CA PRO A 18 -11.49 18.39 0.16
C PRO A 18 -12.24 19.54 -0.53
N SER A 19 -12.12 19.67 -1.85
CA SER A 19 -12.87 20.66 -2.63
C SER A 19 -14.34 20.31 -2.83
N ALA A 20 -14.71 19.03 -2.67
CA ALA A 20 -16.07 18.54 -2.87
C ALA A 20 -16.91 18.54 -1.57
N GLY A 21 -16.30 18.84 -0.43
CA GLY A 21 -16.99 18.91 0.87
C GLY A 21 -16.13 18.43 2.04
N PRO A 22 -16.76 18.20 3.21
CA PRO A 22 -16.09 17.68 4.38
C PRO A 22 -15.37 16.36 4.08
N ALA A 23 -14.08 16.30 4.42
CA ALA A 23 -13.27 15.09 4.26
C ALA A 23 -12.49 14.81 5.54
N VAL A 24 -12.11 13.54 5.69
CA VAL A 24 -11.23 13.05 6.76
C VAL A 24 -9.94 12.59 6.12
N ALA A 25 -8.82 13.00 6.69
CA ALA A 25 -7.50 12.48 6.38
C ALA A 25 -7.09 11.45 7.42
N LEU A 26 -6.61 10.29 6.98
CA LEU A 26 -5.99 9.27 7.82
C LEU A 26 -4.52 9.13 7.46
N ALA A 27 -3.65 9.22 8.46
CA ALA A 27 -2.22 9.26 8.32
C ALA A 27 -1.55 8.09 9.05
N ILE A 28 -0.71 7.35 8.33
CA ILE A 28 0.29 6.45 8.89
C ILE A 28 1.58 7.24 9.05
N HIS A 29 2.21 7.22 10.24
CA HIS A 29 3.43 7.98 10.51
C HIS A 29 4.32 7.30 11.56
N LEU A 30 5.49 7.91 11.79
CA LEU A 30 6.48 7.48 12.76
C LEU A 30 6.90 6.03 12.51
N ASP A 31 7.49 5.79 11.33
CA ASP A 31 7.91 4.46 10.85
C ASP A 31 6.80 3.40 10.82
N GLY A 32 5.59 3.87 10.49
CA GLY A 32 4.39 3.03 10.44
C GLY A 32 3.90 2.58 11.81
N LYS A 33 4.38 3.18 12.91
CA LYS A 33 3.98 2.77 14.27
C LYS A 33 2.72 3.48 14.75
N ARG A 34 2.37 4.62 14.16
CA ARG A 34 1.24 5.44 14.60
C ARG A 34 0.24 5.68 13.48
N LEU A 35 -1.02 5.70 13.87
CA LEU A 35 -2.16 6.03 13.02
C LEU A 35 -2.88 7.23 13.65
N SER A 36 -3.02 8.32 12.90
CA SER A 36 -3.74 9.52 13.32
C SER A 36 -4.71 9.99 12.23
N PHE A 37 -5.75 10.72 12.60
CA PHE A 37 -6.68 11.34 11.67
C PHE A 37 -6.91 12.82 11.97
N ALA A 38 -7.37 13.54 10.97
CA ALA A 38 -7.84 14.92 11.08
C ALA A 38 -9.01 15.12 10.11
N ARG A 39 -9.99 15.92 10.50
CA ARG A 39 -11.03 16.40 9.58
C ARG A 39 -10.57 17.69 8.90
N VAL A 40 -11.06 17.96 7.70
CA VAL A 40 -10.87 19.28 7.08
C VAL A 40 -11.38 20.36 8.04
N GLY A 41 -10.52 21.30 8.40
CA GLY A 41 -10.79 22.34 9.39
C GLY A 41 -10.30 22.05 10.82
N ASP A 42 -9.87 20.82 11.13
CA ASP A 42 -9.21 20.52 12.40
C ASP A 42 -7.85 21.26 12.48
N SER A 43 -7.53 21.79 13.66
CA SER A 43 -6.23 22.44 13.93
C SER A 43 -5.12 21.44 14.28
N SER A 44 -5.45 20.16 14.50
CA SER A 44 -4.49 19.14 14.94
C SER A 44 -4.90 17.72 14.55
N TRP A 45 -3.91 16.85 14.42
CA TRP A 45 -4.10 15.42 14.22
C TRP A 45 -4.39 14.69 15.54
N ARG A 46 -5.33 13.75 15.50
CA ARG A 46 -5.75 12.96 16.66
C ARG A 46 -5.33 11.51 16.46
N GLN A 47 -4.59 10.95 17.42
CA GLN A 47 -4.09 9.59 17.31
C GLN A 47 -5.18 8.55 17.62
N VAL A 48 -5.28 7.51 16.79
CA VAL A 48 -6.31 6.46 16.91
C VAL A 48 -5.76 5.06 17.13
N SER A 49 -4.49 4.82 16.80
CA SER A 49 -3.86 3.53 17.07
C SER A 49 -2.35 3.65 17.13
N VAL A 50 -1.74 2.80 17.96
CA VAL A 50 -0.28 2.62 18.05
C VAL A 50 0.03 1.14 18.00
N ILE A 51 1.01 0.76 17.19
CA ILE A 51 1.61 -0.58 17.20
C ILE A 51 2.88 -0.51 18.06
N ARG A 52 2.87 -1.21 19.19
CA ARG A 52 4.03 -1.28 20.11
C ARG A 52 4.97 -2.45 19.83
N ARG A 53 4.47 -3.52 19.18
CA ARG A 53 5.28 -4.68 18.78
C ARG A 53 6.42 -4.22 17.88
N SER A 54 7.65 -4.57 18.21
CA SER A 54 8.86 -4.12 17.50
C SER A 54 8.84 -4.54 16.03
N GLN A 55 8.47 -5.78 15.76
CA GLN A 55 8.47 -6.39 14.43
C GLN A 55 7.29 -5.95 13.53
N ASP A 56 6.24 -5.34 14.06
CA ASP A 56 5.05 -4.97 13.27
C ASP A 56 5.00 -3.47 12.95
N SER A 57 4.21 -3.06 11.95
CA SER A 57 3.84 -1.68 11.63
C SER A 57 2.65 -1.68 10.69
N PHE A 58 1.98 -0.54 10.56
CA PHE A 58 1.05 -0.32 9.47
C PHE A 58 1.82 -0.34 8.15
N ALA A 59 1.33 -1.15 7.22
CA ALA A 59 1.87 -1.33 5.88
C ALA A 59 1.16 -0.40 4.89
N ASP A 60 -0.18 -0.37 4.95
CA ASP A 60 -0.97 0.42 4.01
C ASP A 60 -2.34 0.80 4.58
N CYS A 61 -2.96 1.81 3.98
CA CYS A 61 -4.36 2.15 4.20
C CYS A 61 -5.07 2.61 2.93
N VAL A 62 -6.39 2.41 2.89
CA VAL A 62 -7.28 2.89 1.81
C VAL A 62 -8.63 3.30 2.39
N TYR A 63 -9.33 4.21 1.71
CA TYR A 63 -10.71 4.55 2.01
C TYR A 63 -11.64 3.84 1.04
N LEU A 64 -12.63 3.14 1.57
CA LEU A 64 -13.59 2.38 0.77
C LEU A 64 -14.96 2.39 1.45
N ARG A 65 -15.99 2.87 0.74
CA ARG A 65 -17.41 2.79 1.14
C ARG A 65 -17.66 3.26 2.59
N GLY A 66 -17.21 4.46 2.92
CA GLY A 66 -17.47 5.06 4.24
C GLY A 66 -16.41 4.75 5.30
N ARG A 67 -15.49 3.81 5.05
CA ARG A 67 -14.55 3.31 6.07
C ARG A 67 -13.12 3.37 5.58
N PHE A 68 -12.21 3.60 6.53
CA PHE A 68 -10.79 3.37 6.31
C PHE A 68 -10.45 1.93 6.62
N TYR A 69 -9.73 1.28 5.72
CA TYR A 69 -9.13 -0.03 5.91
C TYR A 69 -7.63 0.16 6.09
N VAL A 70 -7.05 -0.45 7.12
CA VAL A 70 -5.62 -0.34 7.42
C VAL A 70 -5.07 -1.74 7.65
N LEU A 71 -3.99 -2.03 6.94
CA LEU A 71 -3.29 -3.31 6.95
C LEU A 71 -1.97 -3.17 7.72
N SER A 72 -1.64 -4.14 8.56
CA SER A 72 -0.33 -4.25 9.19
C SER A 72 0.63 -5.13 8.36
N MET A 73 1.93 -5.03 8.62
CA MET A 73 2.95 -5.88 8.01
C MET A 73 2.77 -7.36 8.38
N THR A 74 2.14 -7.64 9.53
CA THR A 74 1.72 -8.99 9.95
C THR A 74 0.43 -9.49 9.28
N GLY A 75 -0.16 -8.74 8.35
CA GLY A 75 -1.37 -9.15 7.62
C GLY A 75 -2.69 -8.82 8.32
N LYS A 76 -2.66 -8.23 9.52
CA LYS A 76 -3.88 -7.87 10.26
C LYS A 76 -4.62 -6.73 9.59
N LEU A 77 -5.81 -7.00 9.06
CA LEU A 77 -6.68 -6.00 8.46
C LEU A 77 -7.69 -5.48 9.49
N LYS A 78 -7.74 -4.16 9.65
CA LYS A 78 -8.71 -3.47 10.52
C LYS A 78 -9.46 -2.40 9.74
N SER A 79 -10.67 -2.08 10.19
CA SER A 79 -11.42 -0.92 9.67
C SER A 79 -11.77 0.09 10.76
N TRP A 80 -11.83 1.37 10.37
CA TRP A 80 -12.23 2.50 11.21
C TRP A 80 -13.35 3.29 10.54
N ASP A 81 -14.30 3.73 11.36
CA ASP A 81 -15.36 4.67 10.99
C ASP A 81 -15.05 6.03 11.62
N LEU A 82 -14.57 6.95 10.78
CA LEU A 82 -14.08 8.26 11.21
C LEU A 82 -14.96 9.42 10.71
N GLY A 83 -16.07 9.11 10.02
CA GLY A 83 -16.95 10.11 9.43
C GLY A 83 -17.94 10.75 10.40
N GLY A 84 -18.09 10.20 11.62
CA GLY A 84 -18.99 10.76 12.64
C GLY A 84 -18.52 12.14 13.14
N LEU A 85 -19.45 12.94 13.66
CA LEU A 85 -19.18 14.24 14.29
C LEU A 85 -18.55 14.13 15.69
N GLU A 86 -18.52 12.93 16.26
CA GLU A 86 -17.99 12.69 17.60
C GLU A 86 -16.46 12.67 17.63
N ASP A 87 -15.88 13.13 18.74
CA ASP A 87 -14.43 13.15 18.95
C ASP A 87 -13.82 11.76 19.17
N ILE A 88 -14.67 10.75 19.42
CA ILE A 88 -14.26 9.37 19.67
C ILE A 88 -14.43 8.57 18.37
N PRO A 89 -13.35 7.98 17.81
CA PRO A 89 -13.42 7.11 16.65
C PRO A 89 -14.41 5.97 16.90
N ARG A 90 -15.46 5.87 16.07
CA ARG A 90 -16.41 4.76 16.20
C ARG A 90 -15.79 3.47 15.66
N LYS A 91 -15.82 2.45 16.52
CA LYS A 91 -15.69 1.01 16.24
C LYS A 91 -14.53 0.63 15.29
N LYS A 92 -13.35 0.40 15.87
CA LYS A 92 -12.31 -0.44 15.26
C LYS A 92 -12.84 -1.87 15.15
N THR A 93 -12.89 -2.41 13.93
CA THR A 93 -13.25 -3.82 13.70
C THR A 93 -12.07 -4.57 13.12
N ILE A 94 -11.69 -5.71 13.71
CA ILE A 94 -10.75 -6.64 13.09
C ILE A 94 -11.51 -7.36 11.96
N ILE A 95 -11.00 -7.25 10.75
CA ILE A 95 -11.62 -7.79 9.54
C ILE A 95 -10.92 -9.06 9.09
N ALA A 96 -9.60 -9.14 9.28
CA ALA A 96 -8.81 -10.36 9.12
C ALA A 96 -7.70 -10.39 10.16
N GLU A 97 -7.39 -11.59 10.66
CA GLU A 97 -6.30 -11.82 11.61
C GLU A 97 -4.93 -11.86 10.92
N GLU A 98 -3.87 -11.93 11.74
CA GLU A 98 -2.49 -12.06 11.28
C GLU A 98 -2.27 -13.36 10.50
N ASP A 99 -1.34 -13.33 9.54
CA ASP A 99 -0.87 -14.52 8.84
C ASP A 99 0.51 -14.97 9.34
N ASP A 100 0.86 -16.25 9.10
CA ASP A 100 2.08 -16.86 9.64
C ASP A 100 3.37 -16.42 8.88
N ASP A 101 3.22 -15.80 7.69
CA ASP A 101 4.31 -15.57 6.72
C ASP A 101 5.01 -14.19 6.85
N PHE A 102 4.87 -13.48 7.98
CA PHE A 102 5.25 -12.06 8.05
C PHE A 102 6.77 -11.76 8.04
N PHE A 103 7.64 -12.75 8.26
CA PHE A 103 9.09 -12.52 8.39
C PHE A 103 9.80 -12.17 7.07
N GLU A 104 9.28 -12.64 5.93
CA GLU A 104 9.86 -12.40 4.61
C GLU A 104 9.09 -11.32 3.82
N VAL A 105 8.13 -10.65 4.45
CA VAL A 105 7.31 -9.62 3.79
C VAL A 105 8.07 -8.31 3.69
N ILE A 106 8.36 -7.89 2.46
CA ILE A 106 8.99 -6.61 2.15
C ILE A 106 7.97 -5.47 2.36
N THR A 107 6.79 -5.64 1.78
CA THR A 107 5.70 -4.67 1.89
C THR A 107 4.36 -5.30 1.54
N ARG A 108 3.28 -4.61 1.90
CA ARG A 108 1.90 -4.98 1.57
C ARG A 108 1.15 -3.76 1.08
N TYR A 109 0.28 -3.96 0.11
CA TYR A 109 -0.62 -2.93 -0.40
C TYR A 109 -2.07 -3.41 -0.32
N LEU A 110 -2.98 -2.48 -0.03
CA LEU A 110 -4.41 -2.67 -0.17
C LEU A 110 -4.86 -2.08 -1.50
N VAL A 111 -5.64 -2.84 -2.28
CA VAL A 111 -6.13 -2.40 -3.60
C VAL A 111 -7.64 -2.63 -3.69
N PRO A 112 -8.45 -1.58 -3.47
CA PRO A 112 -9.86 -1.59 -3.83
C PRO A 112 -10.01 -1.76 -5.34
N THR A 113 -10.92 -2.61 -5.77
CA THR A 113 -11.13 -2.88 -7.20
C THR A 113 -12.48 -2.34 -7.70
N PRO A 114 -12.58 -2.02 -9.01
CA PRO A 114 -13.85 -1.61 -9.63
C PRO A 114 -14.96 -2.67 -9.50
N TRP A 115 -14.60 -3.96 -9.48
CA TRP A 115 -15.55 -5.07 -9.26
C TRP A 115 -15.87 -5.34 -7.77
N GLY A 116 -15.55 -4.41 -6.87
CA GLY A 116 -16.03 -4.44 -5.48
C GLY A 116 -15.28 -5.41 -4.55
N HIS A 117 -14.11 -5.88 -4.95
CA HIS A 117 -13.21 -6.63 -4.07
C HIS A 117 -12.21 -5.69 -3.39
N LEU A 118 -11.65 -6.15 -2.27
CA LEU A 118 -10.47 -5.55 -1.66
C LEU A 118 -9.36 -6.59 -1.76
N LEU A 119 -8.32 -6.27 -2.52
CA LEU A 119 -7.15 -7.12 -2.67
C LEU A 119 -6.06 -6.70 -1.69
N GLN A 120 -5.26 -7.66 -1.28
CA GLN A 120 -3.95 -7.46 -0.72
C GLN A 120 -2.92 -7.89 -1.75
N ILE A 121 -1.89 -7.07 -1.96
CA ILE A 121 -0.71 -7.44 -2.75
C ILE A 121 0.46 -7.51 -1.78
N ARG A 122 1.04 -8.69 -1.61
CA ARG A 122 2.24 -8.94 -0.80
C ARG A 122 3.45 -9.00 -1.71
N VAL A 123 4.49 -8.26 -1.34
CA VAL A 123 5.81 -8.41 -1.94
C VAL A 123 6.67 -9.11 -0.91
N ILE A 124 7.17 -10.29 -1.24
CA ILE A 124 7.99 -11.11 -0.35
C ILE A 124 9.41 -11.26 -0.87
N LEU A 125 10.36 -11.42 0.04
CA LEU A 125 11.71 -11.83 -0.30
C LEU A 125 11.68 -13.29 -0.74
N ASP A 126 12.24 -13.55 -1.91
CA ASP A 126 12.34 -14.89 -2.48
C ASP A 126 13.76 -15.09 -3.02
N LYS A 127 14.63 -15.69 -2.21
CA LYS A 127 16.07 -15.77 -2.53
C LYS A 127 16.39 -16.69 -3.70
N ASP A 128 15.43 -17.51 -4.12
CA ASP A 128 15.60 -18.45 -5.23
C ASP A 128 15.32 -17.78 -6.58
N GLN A 129 14.74 -16.58 -6.58
CA GLN A 129 14.53 -15.77 -7.79
C GLN A 129 15.74 -14.87 -8.09
N ASP A 130 16.03 -14.67 -9.38
CA ASP A 130 17.10 -13.77 -9.85
C ASP A 130 16.95 -12.34 -9.31
N HIS A 131 15.71 -11.85 -9.24
CA HIS A 131 15.36 -10.53 -8.69
C HIS A 131 15.08 -10.56 -7.18
N CYS A 132 15.22 -11.73 -6.57
CA CYS A 132 15.05 -12.02 -5.15
C CYS A 132 13.67 -11.71 -4.56
N VAL A 133 12.61 -11.70 -5.37
CA VAL A 133 11.29 -11.20 -4.97
C VAL A 133 10.18 -12.00 -5.64
N SER A 134 9.14 -12.30 -4.86
CA SER A 134 7.88 -12.85 -5.36
C SER A 134 6.69 -11.99 -4.93
N VAL A 135 5.67 -11.92 -5.78
CA VAL A 135 4.46 -11.14 -5.53
C VAL A 135 3.25 -12.06 -5.44
N TYR A 136 2.49 -11.92 -4.35
CA TYR A 136 1.27 -12.67 -4.10
C TYR A 136 0.07 -11.74 -4.05
N VAL A 137 -1.04 -12.17 -4.62
CA VAL A 137 -2.30 -11.44 -4.57
C VAL A 137 -3.30 -12.26 -3.78
N ASP A 138 -3.85 -11.67 -2.74
CA ASP A 138 -4.92 -12.23 -1.94
C ASP A 138 -6.17 -11.36 -2.05
N ARG A 139 -7.33 -11.96 -1.87
CA ARG A 139 -8.60 -11.27 -1.81
C ARG A 139 -9.18 -11.42 -0.41
N LEU A 140 -9.71 -10.34 0.15
CA LEU A 140 -10.52 -10.43 1.36
C LEU A 140 -11.79 -11.25 1.09
N ASP A 141 -11.88 -12.44 1.70
CA ASP A 141 -13.14 -13.15 1.84
C ASP A 141 -13.88 -12.67 3.08
N ARG A 142 -15.03 -12.04 2.84
CA ARG A 142 -15.88 -11.46 3.89
C ARG A 142 -16.62 -12.52 4.70
N LYS A 143 -16.76 -13.75 4.20
CA LYS A 143 -17.43 -14.84 4.93
C LYS A 143 -16.50 -15.44 5.98
N SER A 144 -15.28 -15.79 5.58
CA SER A 144 -14.26 -16.32 6.48
C SER A 144 -13.51 -15.25 7.27
N CYS A 145 -13.62 -13.97 6.90
CA CYS A 145 -12.84 -12.87 7.49
C CYS A 145 -11.33 -13.13 7.35
N GLN A 146 -10.89 -13.57 6.17
CA GLN A 146 -9.50 -13.89 5.87
C GLN A 146 -9.06 -13.36 4.51
N MET A 147 -7.76 -13.13 4.34
CA MET A 147 -7.14 -12.93 3.04
C MET A 147 -6.91 -14.29 2.40
N VAL A 148 -7.51 -14.53 1.23
CA VAL A 148 -7.41 -15.80 0.52
C VAL A 148 -6.66 -15.58 -0.79
N GLY A 149 -5.59 -16.34 -0.99
CA GLY A 149 -4.78 -16.28 -2.21
C GLY A 149 -5.62 -16.50 -3.47
N ILE A 150 -5.34 -15.71 -4.50
CA ILE A 150 -5.99 -15.84 -5.82
C ILE A 150 -4.93 -16.04 -6.90
N SER A 151 -5.30 -16.80 -7.93
CA SER A 151 -4.40 -17.06 -9.06
C SER A 151 -4.02 -15.75 -9.76
N PRO A 152 -2.74 -15.54 -10.10
CA PRO A 152 -2.26 -14.33 -10.77
C PRO A 152 -3.08 -13.97 -12.03
N ALA A 153 -3.40 -14.97 -12.86
CA ALA A 153 -4.20 -14.83 -14.09
C ALA A 153 -5.64 -14.30 -13.90
N LYS A 154 -6.16 -14.28 -12.67
CA LYS A 154 -7.52 -13.79 -12.34
C LYS A 154 -7.50 -12.57 -11.42
N ALA A 155 -6.32 -12.15 -10.99
CA ALA A 155 -6.15 -11.15 -9.95
C ALA A 155 -6.54 -9.76 -10.41
N LEU A 156 -5.97 -9.33 -11.55
CA LEU A 156 -6.15 -7.98 -12.08
C LEU A 156 -7.06 -7.92 -13.30
N ARG A 157 -7.52 -9.05 -13.85
CA ARG A 157 -8.55 -9.15 -14.91
C ARG A 157 -8.35 -8.11 -16.03
N GLY A 158 -7.17 -8.08 -16.63
CA GLY A 158 -6.86 -7.13 -17.70
C GLY A 158 -6.69 -5.68 -17.24
N HIS A 159 -6.37 -5.47 -15.97
CA HIS A 159 -5.96 -4.17 -15.44
C HIS A 159 -4.47 -4.20 -15.06
N ALA A 160 -3.87 -3.01 -15.00
CA ALA A 160 -2.58 -2.78 -14.39
C ALA A 160 -2.77 -2.09 -13.03
N ALA A 161 -2.00 -2.51 -12.04
CA ALA A 161 -1.99 -1.89 -10.72
C ALA A 161 -0.82 -0.92 -10.59
N LEU A 162 -1.06 0.30 -10.10
CA LEU A 162 -0.04 1.29 -9.80
C LEU A 162 0.02 1.47 -8.29
N LEU A 163 1.10 1.01 -7.67
CA LEU A 163 1.28 0.91 -6.22
C LEU A 163 2.46 1.74 -5.74
N GLY A 164 2.33 2.27 -4.53
CA GLY A 164 3.32 3.14 -3.90
C GLY A 164 2.81 3.72 -2.58
N GLN A 165 3.41 4.83 -2.14
CA GLN A 165 2.98 5.53 -0.92
C GLN A 165 1.65 6.31 -1.09
N ASN A 166 1.18 6.49 -2.32
CA ASN A 166 -0.11 7.08 -2.64
C ASN A 166 -1.26 6.07 -2.59
N SER A 167 -2.48 6.57 -2.75
CA SER A 167 -3.65 5.71 -3.03
C SER A 167 -3.38 4.83 -4.27
N PRO A 168 -3.73 3.54 -4.22
CA PRO A 168 -3.49 2.62 -5.32
C PRO A 168 -4.31 3.02 -6.55
N GLY A 169 -3.73 2.83 -7.73
CA GLY A 169 -4.43 2.91 -9.02
C GLY A 169 -4.69 1.53 -9.57
N LEU A 170 -5.90 1.27 -10.07
CA LEU A 170 -6.18 0.08 -10.88
C LEU A 170 -6.78 0.54 -12.21
N LEU A 171 -5.98 0.44 -13.28
CA LEU A 171 -6.29 1.02 -14.59
C LEU A 171 -6.55 -0.09 -15.61
N SER A 172 -7.65 0.02 -16.34
CA SER A 172 -7.98 -0.92 -17.42
C SER A 172 -7.03 -0.70 -18.60
N VAL A 173 -6.39 -1.75 -19.10
CA VAL A 173 -5.49 -1.64 -20.26
C VAL A 173 -6.24 -1.40 -21.57
N GLU A 174 -7.55 -1.67 -21.60
CA GLU A 174 -8.39 -1.29 -22.75
C GLU A 174 -8.46 0.24 -22.91
N LYS A 175 -8.46 0.96 -21.78
CA LYS A 175 -8.46 2.44 -21.76
C LYS A 175 -7.06 3.03 -21.84
N PHE A 176 -6.06 2.29 -21.37
CA PHE A 176 -4.66 2.70 -21.28
C PHE A 176 -3.78 1.61 -21.91
N PRO A 177 -3.75 1.50 -23.25
CA PRO A 177 -3.05 0.44 -23.96
C PRO A 177 -1.52 0.48 -23.79
N GLU A 178 -0.98 1.57 -23.24
CA GLU A 178 0.43 1.71 -22.89
C GLU A 178 0.80 0.86 -21.65
N LEU A 179 -0.18 0.43 -20.87
CA LEU A 179 0.02 -0.42 -19.70
C LEU A 179 -0.06 -1.90 -20.08
N ARG A 180 0.78 -2.72 -19.45
CA ARG A 180 0.74 -4.17 -19.62
C ARG A 180 -0.38 -4.79 -18.76
N PRO A 181 -1.22 -5.68 -19.31
CA PRO A 181 -2.26 -6.35 -18.52
C PRO A 181 -1.63 -7.22 -17.44
N ASP A 182 -2.33 -7.33 -16.31
CA ASP A 182 -1.94 -8.18 -15.19
C ASP A 182 -0.52 -7.87 -14.66
N CYS A 183 -0.06 -6.63 -14.86
CA CYS A 183 1.21 -6.15 -14.33
C CYS A 183 1.00 -5.18 -13.15
N ILE A 184 1.96 -5.17 -12.24
CA ILE A 184 1.98 -4.27 -11.09
C ILE A 184 3.19 -3.35 -11.20
N TYR A 185 2.93 -2.05 -11.27
CA TYR A 185 3.92 -0.99 -11.32
C TYR A 185 4.14 -0.44 -9.91
N PHE A 186 5.34 -0.60 -9.37
CA PHE A 186 5.74 -0.17 -8.04
C PHE A 186 6.59 1.09 -8.11
N THR A 187 6.29 2.10 -7.31
CA THR A 187 7.32 3.06 -6.87
C THR A 187 8.18 2.40 -5.80
N THR A 188 9.42 2.86 -5.62
CA THR A 188 10.34 2.34 -4.59
C THR A 188 9.61 2.29 -3.23
N PRO A 189 9.32 1.10 -2.67
CA PRO A 189 8.73 1.03 -1.35
C PRO A 189 9.75 1.54 -0.34
N ARG A 190 9.29 2.11 0.78
CA ARG A 190 10.19 2.39 1.90
C ARG A 190 10.63 1.05 2.51
N LEU A 191 11.84 0.60 2.15
CA LEU A 191 12.43 -0.63 2.63
C LEU A 191 12.74 -0.52 4.14
N ARG A 192 12.41 -1.56 4.91
CA ARG A 192 12.76 -1.67 6.33
C ARG A 192 14.12 -2.36 6.46
N GLY A 193 15.04 -1.74 7.20
CA GLY A 193 16.19 -2.41 7.81
C GLY A 193 17.28 -2.98 6.87
N ASP A 194 18.31 -3.48 7.55
CA ASP A 194 19.60 -4.02 7.10
C ASP A 194 19.56 -5.08 5.99
N ILE A 195 18.54 -5.95 5.95
CA ILE A 195 18.42 -7.01 4.92
C ILE A 195 18.40 -6.42 3.50
N PHE A 196 17.83 -5.22 3.36
CA PHE A 196 17.68 -4.53 2.08
C PHE A 196 18.58 -3.31 1.89
N GLU A 197 19.28 -2.82 2.93
CA GLU A 197 20.32 -1.79 2.74
C GLU A 197 21.35 -2.24 1.69
N ARG A 198 21.64 -3.55 1.64
CA ARG A 198 22.53 -4.16 0.63
C ARG A 198 21.89 -4.35 -0.75
N ARG A 199 20.56 -4.29 -0.86
CA ARG A 199 19.79 -4.54 -2.09
C ARG A 199 19.02 -3.32 -2.60
N HIS A 200 19.22 -2.17 -1.96
CA HIS A 200 18.60 -0.89 -2.31
C HIS A 200 18.76 -0.56 -3.79
N ASN A 201 19.88 -0.95 -4.41
CA ASN A 201 20.17 -0.75 -5.83
C ASN A 201 19.25 -1.54 -6.77
N GLN A 202 18.80 -2.74 -6.37
CA GLN A 202 17.93 -3.59 -7.19
C GLN A 202 16.49 -3.06 -7.27
N TRP A 203 16.07 -2.27 -6.28
CA TRP A 203 14.72 -1.72 -6.14
C TRP A 203 14.61 -0.22 -6.47
N LYS A 204 15.68 0.41 -6.97
CA LYS A 204 15.64 1.84 -7.32
C LYS A 204 14.70 2.09 -8.49
N GLY A 205 14.04 3.26 -8.45
CA GLY A 205 13.18 3.70 -9.53
C GLY A 205 11.82 3.00 -9.51
N VAL A 206 11.13 3.08 -10.64
CA VAL A 206 9.85 2.41 -10.83
C VAL A 206 10.08 1.02 -11.37
N LYS A 207 9.52 0.02 -10.69
CA LYS A 207 9.55 -1.38 -11.12
C LYS A 207 8.22 -1.81 -11.66
N VAL A 208 8.24 -2.86 -12.47
CA VAL A 208 7.05 -3.50 -12.99
C VAL A 208 7.20 -5.00 -12.82
N TYR A 209 6.20 -5.63 -12.21
CA TYR A 209 6.14 -7.06 -11.99
C TYR A 209 5.05 -7.67 -12.86
N ASP A 210 5.42 -8.63 -13.68
CA ASP A 210 4.51 -9.41 -14.51
C ASP A 210 3.99 -10.60 -13.69
N LEU A 211 2.71 -10.56 -13.33
CA LEU A 211 2.10 -11.62 -12.52
C LEU A 211 2.03 -12.98 -13.23
N LYS A 212 2.09 -13.00 -14.56
CA LYS A 212 2.00 -14.23 -15.36
C LYS A 212 3.37 -14.86 -15.53
N ASN A 213 4.38 -14.06 -15.85
CA ASN A 213 5.74 -14.53 -16.10
C ASN A 213 6.62 -14.53 -14.85
N LEU A 214 6.13 -13.95 -13.74
CA LEU A 214 6.81 -13.84 -12.45
C LEU A 214 8.15 -13.08 -12.55
N THR A 215 8.22 -12.09 -13.44
CA THR A 215 9.42 -11.29 -13.70
C THR A 215 9.31 -9.91 -13.08
N LEU A 216 10.44 -9.34 -12.64
CA LEU A 216 10.55 -7.97 -12.14
C LEU A 216 11.51 -7.18 -13.02
N GLU A 217 11.06 -6.07 -13.58
CA GLU A 217 11.81 -5.28 -14.55
C GLU A 217 11.82 -3.80 -14.15
N ASP A 218 12.73 -3.02 -14.73
CA ASP A 218 12.61 -1.57 -14.75
C ASP A 218 11.43 -1.16 -15.62
N ALA A 219 10.48 -0.39 -15.06
CA ALA A 219 9.35 0.11 -15.84
C ALA A 219 9.78 1.16 -16.86
N PHE A 220 10.86 1.89 -16.57
CA PHE A 220 11.41 2.96 -17.40
C PHE A 220 12.94 2.85 -17.53
N PRO A 221 13.45 2.00 -18.44
CA PRO A 221 14.89 1.71 -18.56
C PRO A 221 15.73 2.93 -18.91
N SER A 222 15.17 3.86 -19.66
CA SER A 222 15.89 4.99 -20.27
C SER A 222 16.02 6.23 -19.37
N GLY A 223 15.38 6.25 -18.19
CA GLY A 223 15.18 7.49 -17.44
C GLY A 223 15.28 7.40 -15.92
N GLY A 224 15.77 6.29 -15.34
CA GLY A 224 15.54 5.99 -13.91
C GLY A 224 16.76 5.66 -13.03
N GLY A 225 17.96 5.46 -13.61
CA GLY A 225 19.08 4.81 -12.91
C GLY A 225 19.69 5.52 -11.70
N HIS A 226 19.27 6.75 -11.39
CA HIS A 226 19.87 7.58 -10.33
C HIS A 226 18.91 8.05 -9.23
N TYR A 227 17.61 7.71 -9.29
CA TYR A 227 16.61 8.28 -8.37
C TYR A 227 16.55 7.64 -6.98
N GLY A 228 17.22 6.50 -6.76
CA GLY A 228 17.07 5.73 -5.52
C GLY A 228 17.87 6.17 -4.30
N THR A 229 18.37 7.42 -4.23
CA THR A 229 19.10 7.94 -3.06
C THR A 229 18.58 9.26 -2.50
N ILE A 230 17.63 9.92 -3.18
CA ILE A 230 17.17 11.26 -2.80
C ILE A 230 15.67 11.22 -2.53
N TYR A 231 15.28 11.60 -1.30
CA TYR A 231 13.90 11.88 -0.97
C TYR A 231 13.44 13.16 -1.69
N PRO A 232 12.19 13.23 -2.19
CA PRO A 232 11.10 12.28 -1.96
C PRO A 232 11.14 11.04 -2.87
N SER A 233 10.54 9.94 -2.41
CA SER A 233 10.31 8.73 -3.22
C SER A 233 9.47 9.03 -4.46
N GLU A 234 9.55 8.16 -5.47
CA GLU A 234 8.69 8.27 -6.65
C GLU A 234 7.21 8.15 -6.24
N VAL A 235 6.35 8.92 -6.90
CA VAL A 235 4.94 9.07 -6.54
C VAL A 235 4.10 9.02 -7.81
N TRP A 236 3.03 8.23 -7.80
CA TRP A 236 2.06 8.20 -8.89
C TRP A 236 1.12 9.40 -8.81
N PHE A 237 1.09 10.21 -9.86
CA PHE A 237 0.07 11.24 -10.06
C PHE A 237 -1.01 10.69 -10.98
N MET A 238 -2.19 10.48 -10.40
CA MET A 238 -3.39 10.14 -11.17
C MET A 238 -4.31 11.36 -11.11
N PRO A 239 -4.41 12.17 -12.19
CA PRO A 239 -5.44 13.20 -12.26
C PRO A 239 -6.81 12.52 -12.08
N GLY A 240 -7.77 13.23 -11.48
CA GLY A 240 -9.10 12.67 -11.21
C GLY A 240 -9.67 12.01 -12.47
N LEU A 241 -9.88 10.70 -12.41
CA LEU A 241 -10.53 9.90 -13.44
C LEU A 241 -12.06 10.02 -13.35
#